data_AF-A0A924XIL4-F1
#
_entry.id   AF-A0A924XIL4-F1
#
_cell.length_a   1.000
_cell.length_b   1.000
_cell.length_c   1.000
_cell.angle_alpha   90.00
_cell.angle_beta   90.00
_cell.angle_gamma   90.00
#
_symmetry.space_group_name_H-M   'P 1'
#
loop_
_entity.id
_entity.type
_entity.pdbx_description
1 polymer ?
#
loop_
_entity_poly.entity_id
_entity_poly.type
_entity_poly.pdbx_seq_one_letter_code
_entity_poly.pdbx_strand_id
1 'polypeptide(L)' 'MNHFIEVCLDTEDNVWLMLHSGSRNIGKEIAERHIATAKTLHRLNELPDPNLAYFIQGTKEFQDYWKDLDWAQGYAL' A
#
# COMPACT_ATOMS: atom_id res chain seq x y z
N MET A 1 13.91 2.29 -2.33
CA MET A 1 13.65 1.46 -3.51
C MET A 1 14.30 0.12 -3.24
N ASN A 2 13.53 -0.83 -2.71
CA ASN A 2 14.03 -2.15 -2.29
C ASN A 2 13.39 -3.18 -3.22
N HIS A 3 13.76 -3.16 -4.50
CA HIS A 3 13.38 -4.20 -5.45
C HIS A 3 14.64 -5.00 -5.78
N PHE A 4 14.70 -6.26 -5.37
CA PHE A 4 15.85 -7.11 -5.60
C PHE A 4 15.45 -8.58 -5.73
N ILE A 5 16.34 -9.33 -6.36
CA ILE A 5 16.34 -10.79 -6.38
C ILE A 5 17.63 -11.20 -5.68
N GLU A 6 17.51 -11.95 -4.59
CA GLU A 6 18.64 -12.46 -3.82
C GLU A 6 18.72 -13.98 -3.97
N VAL A 7 19.94 -14.50 -4.17
CA VAL A 7 20.23 -15.93 -4.13
C VAL A 7 20.62 -16.26 -2.69
N CYS A 8 19.82 -17.11 -2.04
CA CYS A 8 20.04 -17.52 -0.67
C CYS A 8 20.40 -19.00 -0.60
N LEU A 9 21.27 -19.35 0.35
CA LEU A 9 21.55 -20.72 0.75
C LEU A 9 20.93 -20.93 2.13
N ASP A 10 20.23 -22.03 2.34
CA ASP A 10 19.79 -22.43 3.67
C ASP A 10 20.89 -23.21 4.42
N THR A 11 20.59 -23.63 5.64
CA THR A 11 21.53 -24.38 6.49
C THR A 11 21.82 -25.80 6.02
N GLU A 12 21.12 -26.27 4.97
CA GLU A 12 21.27 -27.59 4.36
C GLU A 12 21.82 -27.50 2.91
N ASP A 13 22.42 -26.36 2.55
CA ASP A 13 22.97 -26.06 1.21
C ASP A 13 21.94 -26.06 0.06
N ASN A 14 20.64 -25.95 0.37
CA ASN A 14 19.64 -25.77 -0.69
C ASN A 14 19.66 -24.33 -1.20
N VAL A 15 19.57 -24.17 -2.52
CA VAL A 15 19.54 -22.87 -3.20
C VAL A 15 18.10 -22.38 -3.32
N TRP A 16 17.84 -21.16 -2.84
CA TRP A 16 16.56 -20.47 -2.95
C TRP A 16 16.72 -19.11 -3.62
N LEU A 17 15.66 -18.68 -4.32
CA LEU A 17 15.57 -17.33 -4.86
C LEU A 17 14.55 -16.53 -4.06
N MET A 18 15.01 -15.48 -3.39
CA MET A 18 14.13 -14.54 -2.70
C MET A 18 13.84 -13.35 -3.63
N LEU A 19 12.57 -13.24 -4.05
CA LEU A 19 12.09 -12.09 -4.81
C LEU A 19 11.44 -11.09 -3.85
N HIS A 20 12.01 -9.89 -3.76
CA HIS A 20 11.38 -8.75 -3.11
C HIS A 20 10.87 -7.78 -4.19
N SER A 21 9.57 -7.84 -4.50
CA SER A 21 8.91 -6.89 -5.41
C SER A 21 7.56 -6.46 -4.86
N GLY A 22 7.33 -5.14 -4.76
CA GLY A 22 6.00 -4.57 -4.44
C GLY A 22 5.23 -4.11 -5.68
N SER A 23 4.08 -3.46 -5.47
CA SER A 23 3.18 -2.89 -6.49
C SER A 23 3.76 -1.73 -7.34
N ARG A 24 5.07 -1.50 -7.25
CA ARG A 24 5.85 -0.46 -7.97
C ARG A 24 5.16 0.93 -7.91
N ASN A 25 5.32 1.73 -8.97
CA ASN A 25 4.86 3.12 -9.01
C ASN A 25 3.33 3.24 -8.98
N ILE A 26 2.59 2.26 -9.51
CA ILE A 26 1.12 2.34 -9.60
C ILE A 26 0.46 2.26 -8.22
N GLY A 27 0.98 1.42 -7.32
CA GLY A 27 0.49 1.39 -5.94
C GLY A 27 0.81 2.68 -5.17
N LYS A 28 1.95 3.33 -5.46
CA LYS A 28 2.28 4.63 -4.89
C LYS A 28 1.29 5.72 -5.32
N GLU A 29 0.99 5.81 -6.62
CA GLU A 29 0.03 6.79 -7.14
C GLU A 29 -1.38 6.60 -6.59
N ILE A 30 -1.82 5.34 -6.45
CA ILE A 30 -3.11 5.00 -5.82
C ILE A 30 -3.12 5.48 -4.36
N ALA A 31 -2.07 5.18 -3.59
CA ALA A 31 -1.96 5.58 -2.20
C ALA A 31 -1.96 7.11 -2.04
N GLU A 32 -1.18 7.84 -2.85
CA GLU A 32 -1.10 9.30 -2.79
C GLU A 32 -2.45 9.97 -3.06
N ARG A 33 -3.22 9.46 -4.02
CA ARG A 33 -4.59 9.95 -4.31
C ARG A 33 -5.54 9.75 -3.14
N HIS A 34 -5.57 8.54 -2.58
CA HIS A 34 -6.43 8.23 -1.44
C HIS A 34 -6.03 9.01 -0.19
N ILE A 35 -4.74 9.22 0.07
CA ILE A 35 -4.26 10.08 1.17
C ILE A 35 -4.72 11.53 0.97
N ALA A 36 -4.62 12.06 -0.25
CA ALA A 36 -5.09 13.41 -0.55
C ALA A 36 -6.61 13.54 -0.30
N THR A 37 -7.40 12.56 -0.73
CA THR A 37 -8.85 12.53 -0.48
C THR A 37 -9.19 12.38 1.00
N ALA A 38 -8.51 11.52 1.75
CA ALA A 38 -8.74 11.36 3.19
C ALA A 38 -8.49 12.68 3.95
N LYS A 39 -7.45 13.42 3.57
CA LYS A 39 -7.12 14.73 4.14
C LYS A 39 -8.16 15.81 3.86
N THR A 40 -8.95 15.74 2.79
CA THR A 40 -10.00 16.74 2.49
C THR A 40 -11.34 16.43 3.13
N LEU A 41 -11.62 15.16 3.43
CA LEU A 41 -12.90 14.71 4.00
C LEU A 41 -13.00 14.93 5.50
N HIS A 42 -11.87 14.90 6.22
CA HIS A 42 -11.89 15.04 7.67
C HIS A 42 -11.88 16.49 8.10
N ARG A 43 -12.57 16.76 9.20
CA ARG A 43 -12.31 17.93 10.03
C ARG A 43 -10.92 17.76 10.63
N LEU A 44 -9.89 18.13 9.87
CA LEU A 44 -8.46 18.02 10.23
C LEU A 44 -8.13 18.58 11.63
N ASN A 45 -9.02 19.39 12.21
CA ASN A 45 -8.91 19.98 13.54
C ASN A 45 -9.05 18.98 14.71
N GLU A 46 -9.51 17.75 14.47
CA GLU A 46 -9.62 16.70 15.51
C GLU A 46 -8.45 15.70 15.47
N LEU A 47 -7.60 15.78 14.44
CA LEU A 47 -6.45 14.90 14.29
C LEU A 47 -5.18 15.55 14.86
N PRO A 48 -4.36 14.81 15.61
CA PRO A 48 -3.06 15.31 16.06
C PRO A 48 -2.04 15.48 14.91
N ASP A 49 -2.23 14.76 13.79
CA ASP A 49 -1.44 14.90 12.56
C ASP A 49 -2.34 14.61 11.33
N PRO A 50 -2.38 15.48 10.30
CA PRO A 50 -3.07 15.23 9.03
C PRO A 50 -2.67 13.94 8.30
N ASN A 51 -1.47 13.40 8.56
CA ASN A 51 -1.02 12.12 8.01
C ASN A 51 -1.70 10.90 8.66
N LEU A 52 -2.48 11.12 9.72
CA LEU A 52 -3.33 10.12 10.36
C LEU A 52 -4.77 10.16 9.83
N ALA A 53 -5.02 10.83 8.70
CA ALA A 53 -6.33 10.83 8.06
C ALA A 53 -6.76 9.40 7.70
N TYR A 54 -8.03 9.08 7.92
CA TYR A 54 -8.59 7.75 7.72
C TYR A 54 -9.92 7.83 6.95
N PHE A 55 -10.37 6.68 6.44
CA PHE A 55 -11.72 6.55 5.90
C PHE A 55 -12.63 5.85 6.90
N ILE A 56 -13.90 6.24 6.95
CA ILE A 56 -14.91 5.60 7.80
C ILE A 56 -15.49 4.42 7.02
N GLN A 57 -15.50 3.24 7.63
CA GLN A 57 -16.06 2.04 7.01
C GLN A 57 -17.53 2.28 6.61
N GLY A 58 -17.88 1.89 5.38
CA GLY A 58 -19.22 2.05 4.83
C GLY A 58 -19.45 3.36 4.06
N THR A 59 -18.49 4.29 4.05
CA THR A 59 -18.56 5.43 3.13
C THR A 59 -18.11 5.05 1.72
N LYS A 60 -18.45 5.88 0.73
CA LYS A 60 -18.05 5.67 -0.66
C LYS A 60 -16.53 5.65 -0.80
N GLU A 61 -15.84 6.53 -0.11
CA GLU A 61 -14.39 6.70 -0.21
C GLU A 61 -13.64 5.52 0.39
N PHE A 62 -14.19 4.92 1.47
CA PHE A 62 -13.70 3.65 1.97
C PHE A 62 -13.85 2.53 0.92
N GLN A 63 -14.99 2.45 0.24
CA GLN A 63 -15.22 1.43 -0.79
C GLN A 63 -14.28 1.60 -1.99
N ASP A 64 -14.08 2.85 -2.44
CA ASP A 64 -13.16 3.17 -3.52
C ASP A 64 -11.71 2.80 -3.14
N TYR A 65 -11.27 3.17 -1.93
CA TYR A 65 -9.96 2.77 -1.39
C TYR A 65 -9.78 1.26 -1.34
N TRP A 66 -10.78 0.54 -0.81
CA TRP A 66 -10.71 -0.91 -0.66
C TRP A 66 -10.61 -1.63 -2.00
N LYS A 67 -11.37 -1.17 -3.00
CA LYS A 67 -11.33 -1.71 -4.36
C LYS A 67 -9.97 -1.51 -5.01
N ASP A 68 -9.39 -0.31 -4.88
CA ASP A 68 -8.09 -0.02 -5.48
C ASP A 68 -6.95 -0.76 -4.75
N LEU A 69 -7.09 -0.97 -3.43
CA LEU A 69 -6.16 -1.79 -2.64
C LEU A 69 -6.18 -3.25 -3.11
N ASP A 70 -7.36 -3.84 -3.28
CA ASP A 70 -7.54 -5.20 -3.79
C ASP A 70 -6.90 -5.38 -5.17
N TRP A 71 -7.13 -4.42 -6.08
CA TRP A 71 -6.50 -4.40 -7.39
C TRP A 71 -4.96 -4.30 -7.31
N ALA A 72 -4.44 -3.41 -6.45
CA ALA A 72 -3.00 -3.21 -6.29
C ALA A 72 -2.30 -4.44 -5.70
N GLN A 73 -2.96 -5.17 -4.81
CA GLN A 73 -2.47 -6.46 -4.30
C GLN A 73 -2.46 -7.51 -5.41
N GLY A 74 -3.52 -7.61 -6.21
CA GLY A 74 -3.57 -8.49 -7.37
C GLY A 74 -2.50 -8.21 -8.43
N TYR A 75 -2.11 -6.94 -8.60
CA TYR A 75 -1.03 -6.55 -9.51
C TYR A 75 0.39 -6.93 -9.01
N ALA A 76 0.56 -7.08 -7.69
CA ALA A 76 1.85 -7.36 -7.08
C ALA A 76 2.13 -8.87 -6.86
N LEU A 77 1.11 -9.72 -7.02
CA LEU A 77 1.22 -11.18 -7.05
C LEU A 77 1.79 -11.68 -8.38
#